data_AF-A0A919XWF1-F1
#
_entry.id   AF-A0A919XWF1-F1
#
_cell.length_a   1.000
_cell.length_b   1.000
_cell.length_c   1.000
_cell.angle_alpha   90.00
_cell.angle_beta   90.00
_cell.angle_gamma   90.00
#
_symmetry.space_group_name_H-M   'P 1'
#
loop_
_entity.id
_entity.type
_entity.pdbx_description
1 polymer ?
#
loop_
_entity_poly.entity_id
_entity_poly.type
_entity_poly.pdbx_seq_one_letter_code
_entity_poly.pdbx_strand_id
1 'polypeptide(L)' 'MSRRRRSTMSEALKVELAKDLGFYDTVQQEGWGGIRAKDAGNMVKRAIELAERAASKQQ' A
#
# COMPACT_ATOMS: atom_id res chain seq x y z
N MET A 1 15.08 -20.42 -12.39
CA MET A 1 14.84 -19.01 -12.03
C MET A 1 13.97 -18.96 -10.79
N SER A 2 14.50 -18.48 -9.67
CA SER A 2 13.71 -18.27 -8.44
C SER A 2 12.52 -17.37 -8.77
N ARG A 3 11.30 -17.87 -8.51
CA ARG A 3 10.05 -17.13 -8.70
C ARG A 3 10.09 -15.94 -7.74
N ARG A 4 10.53 -14.77 -8.24
CA ARG A 4 10.44 -13.49 -7.52
C ARG A 4 8.98 -13.40 -7.05
N ARG A 5 8.75 -13.58 -5.75
CA ARG A 5 7.44 -13.36 -5.14
C ARG A 5 7.13 -11.89 -5.43
N ARG A 6 6.30 -11.64 -6.44
CA ARG A 6 5.80 -10.29 -6.70
C ARG A 6 5.03 -9.90 -5.45
N SER A 7 5.57 -8.95 -4.71
CA SER A 7 4.83 -8.25 -3.67
C SER A 7 3.48 -7.83 -4.25
N THR A 8 2.41 -7.94 -3.47
CA THR A 8 1.05 -7.57 -3.88
C THR A 8 0.95 -6.09 -4.28
N MET A 9 1.88 -5.26 -3.79
CA MET A 9 1.97 -3.83 -4.06
C MET A 9 3.42 -3.44 -4.39
N SER A 10 3.59 -2.50 -5.31
CA SER A 10 4.87 -1.86 -5.56
C SER A 10 5.26 -0.96 -4.39
N GLU A 11 6.57 -0.73 -4.19
CA GLU A 11 7.03 0.19 -3.13
C GLU A 11 6.52 1.62 -3.34
N ALA A 12 6.46 2.08 -4.60
CA ALA A 12 5.90 3.38 -4.95
C ALA A 12 4.43 3.51 -4.48
N LEU A 13 3.59 2.50 -4.78
CA LEU A 13 2.19 2.50 -4.38
C LEU A 13 2.03 2.51 -2.86
N LYS A 14 2.86 1.75 -2.12
CA LYS A 14 2.84 1.77 -0.66
C LYS A 14 3.14 3.17 -0.13
N VAL A 15 4.17 3.83 -0.67
CA VAL A 15 4.57 5.20 -0.26
C VAL A 15 3.47 6.22 -0.56
N GLU A 16 2.84 6.17 -1.73
CA GLU A 16 1.72 7.04 -2.07
C GLU A 16 0.54 6.85 -1.12
N LEU A 17 0.15 5.60 -0.85
CA LEU A 17 -0.93 5.31 0.08
C LEU A 17 -0.62 5.73 1.51
N ALA A 18 0.64 5.59 1.95
CA ALA A 18 1.05 6.08 3.26
C ALA A 18 0.95 7.61 3.36
N LYS A 19 1.22 8.34 2.27
CA LYS A 19 1.03 9.80 2.21
C LYS A 19 -0.46 10.16 2.22
N ASP A 20 -1.27 9.51 1.39
CA ASP A 20 -2.72 9.73 1.31
C ASP A 20 -3.43 9.45 2.64
N LEU A 21 -2.96 8.44 3.37
CA LEU A 21 -3.53 8.02 4.67
C LEU A 21 -2.87 8.72 5.86
N GLY A 22 -1.86 9.57 5.63
CA GLY A 22 -1.26 10.42 6.65
C GLY A 22 -0.36 9.72 7.68
N PHE A 23 0.16 8.53 7.37
CA PHE A 23 1.09 7.80 8.26
C PHE A 23 2.50 7.66 7.68
N TYR A 24 2.78 8.35 6.58
CA TYR A 24 4.09 8.32 5.91
C TYR A 24 5.25 8.72 6.83
N ASP A 25 5.04 9.66 7.74
CA ASP A 25 6.08 10.12 8.67
C ASP A 25 6.55 8.99 9.59
N THR A 26 5.63 8.15 10.08
CA THR A 26 5.96 6.96 10.86
C THR A 26 6.75 5.96 10.03
N VAL A 27 6.39 5.78 8.75
CA VAL A 27 7.14 4.91 7.84
C VAL A 27 8.55 5.45 7.60
N GLN A 28 8.74 6.77 7.52
CA GLN A 28 10.06 7.38 7.37
C GLN A 28 10.93 7.21 8.62
N GLN A 29 10.35 7.33 9.81
CA GLN A 29 11.07 7.30 11.08
C GLN A 29 11.33 5.87 11.59
N GLU A 30 10.32 5.01 11.52
CA GLU A 30 10.31 3.68 12.15
C GLU A 30 10.25 2.54 11.12
N GLY A 31 10.04 2.87 9.84
CA GLY A 31 9.80 1.89 8.79
C GLY A 31 8.38 1.34 8.80
N TRP A 32 8.10 0.41 7.88
CA TRP A 32 6.80 -0.25 7.76
C TRP A 32 6.42 -1.10 8.98
N GLY A 33 7.38 -1.43 9.85
CA GLY A 33 7.13 -2.16 11.10
C GLY A 33 6.59 -1.29 12.23
N GLY A 34 6.74 0.03 12.16
CA GLY A 34 6.28 0.97 13.18
C GLY A 34 4.81 1.41 13.04
N ILE A 35 4.18 1.12 11.89
CA ILE A 35 2.78 1.51 11.67
C ILE A 35 1.84 0.62 12.48
N ARG A 36 0.68 1.16 12.88
CA ARG A 36 -0.32 0.37 13.61
C ARG A 36 -1.00 -0.60 12.65
N ALA A 37 -1.51 -1.71 13.19
CA ALA A 37 -2.28 -2.68 12.42
C ALA A 37 -3.48 -2.03 11.67
N LYS A 38 -4.10 -1.00 12.25
CA LYS A 38 -5.17 -0.22 11.60
C LYS A 38 -4.69 0.50 10.33
N ASP A 39 -3.47 1.04 10.34
CA ASP A 39 -2.92 1.85 9.25
C ASP A 39 -2.57 0.94 8.08
N ALA A 40 -1.98 -0.23 8.37
CA ALA A 40 -1.76 -1.29 7.41
C ALA A 40 -3.09 -1.79 6.80
N GLY A 41 -4.13 -2.00 7.63
CA GLY A 41 -5.45 -2.41 7.17
C GLY A 41 -6.11 -1.39 6.25
N ASN A 42 -6.06 -0.11 6.62
CA ASN A 42 -6.57 0.99 5.80
C ASN A 42 -5.81 1.12 4.47
N MET A 43 -4.49 0.92 4.48
CA MET A 43 -3.66 0.91 3.27
C MET A 43 -4.06 -0.20 2.31
N VAL A 44 -4.23 -1.43 2.80
CA VAL A 44 -4.65 -2.56 1.96
C VAL A 44 -6.06 -2.34 1.41
N LYS A 45 -7.00 -1.88 2.24
CA LYS A 45 -8.36 -1.55 1.81
C LYS A 45 -8.34 -0.51 0.68
N ARG A 46 -7.56 0.56 0.84
CA ARG A 46 -7.46 1.61 -0.17
C ARG A 46 -6.82 1.11 -1.47
N ALA A 47 -5.82 0.23 -1.37
CA ALA A 47 -5.20 -0.39 -2.54
C ALA A 47 -6.21 -1.25 -3.33
N ILE A 48 -7.06 -2.00 -2.65
CA ILE A 48 -8.12 -2.81 -3.27
C ILE A 48 -9.13 -1.90 -3.98
N GLU A 49 -9.61 -0.83 -3.32
CA GLU A 49 -10.53 0.14 -3.93
C GLU A 49 -9.96 0.76 -5.22
N LEU A 50 -8.66 1.10 -5.23
CA LEU A 50 -7.98 1.63 -6.42
C LEU A 50 -7.89 0.57 -7.53
N ALA A 51 -7.58 -0.67 -7.17
CA ALA A 51 -7.51 -1.78 -8.13
C ALA A 51 -8.88 -2.09 -8.74
N GLU A 52 -9.94 -2.12 -7.94
CA GLU A 52 -11.32 -2.30 -8.41
C GLU A 52 -11.72 -1.17 -9.36
N ARG A 53 -11.47 0.09 -9.00
CA ARG A 53 -11.74 1.25 -9.88
C ARG A 53 -10.97 1.20 -11.19
N ALA A 54 -9.70 0.77 -11.15
CA ALA A 54 -8.89 0.61 -12.35
C ALA A 54 -9.44 -0.50 -13.25
N ALA A 55 -9.81 -1.65 -12.68
CA ALA A 55 -10.40 -2.76 -13.41
C ALA A 55 -11.75 -2.38 -14.04
N SER A 56 -12.63 -1.69 -13.30
CA SER A 56 -13.92 -1.22 -13.82
C SER A 56 -13.77 -0.19 -14.94
N LYS A 57 -12.69 0.59 -14.98
CA LYS A 57 -12.39 1.54 -16.07
C LYS A 57 -11.82 0.89 -17.32
N GLN A 58 -11.31 -0.33 -17.22
CA GLN A 58 -10.74 -1.08 -18.34
C GLN A 58 -11.76 -1.97 -19.06
N GLN A 59 -13.05 -1.85 -18.72
CA GLN A 59 -14.14 -2.68 -19.21
C GLN A 59 -15.05 -1.93 -20.19
#